data_AF-A0A3C1PSF9-F1
#
_entry.id   AF-A0A3C1PSF9-F1
#
_cell.length_a   1.000
_cell.length_b   1.000
_cell.length_c   1.000
_cell.angle_alpha   90.00
_cell.angle_beta   90.00
_cell.angle_gamma   90.00
#
_symmetry.space_group_name_H-M   'P 1'
#
loop_
_entity.id
_entity.type
_entity.pdbx_description
1 polymer ?
#
loop_
_entity_poly.entity_id
_entity_poly.type
_entity_poly.pdbx_seq_one_letter_code
_entity_poly.pdbx_strand_id
1 'polypeptide(L)' 'PSVCVGFGGYPAGPGGIAARLMKVPVVIHEQNAVVGMTNRYLAKFSARVLTAFPDVLDGAECVGNPIRTEIDAVGR' A
#
# COMPACT_ATOMS: atom_id res chain seq x y z
N PRO A 1 -1.88 17.82 1.18
CA PRO A 1 -0.71 16.90 1.11
C PRO A 1 -0.33 16.67 -0.35
N SER A 2 0.94 16.45 -0.66
CA SER A 2 1.37 16.17 -2.05
C SER A 2 1.12 14.72 -2.45
N VAL A 3 1.00 13.81 -1.48
CA VAL A 3 0.70 12.38 -1.67
C VAL A 3 0.00 11.84 -0.42
N CYS A 4 -0.86 10.83 -0.59
CA CYS A 4 -1.45 10.04 0.48
C CYS A 4 -0.95 8.60 0.37
N VAL A 5 -0.36 8.07 1.45
CA VAL A 5 0.16 6.70 1.50
C VAL A 5 -0.70 5.87 2.45
N GLY A 6 -1.31 4.80 1.94
CA GLY A 6 -2.16 3.88 2.69
C GLY A 6 -1.52 2.51 2.90
N PHE A 7 -1.60 1.99 4.12
CA PHE A 7 -1.03 0.69 4.50
C PHE A 7 -2.13 -0.34 4.85
N GLY A 8 -3.32 -0.17 4.28
CA GLY A 8 -4.50 -1.01 4.57
C GLY A 8 -5.25 -0.64 5.85
N GLY A 9 -6.17 -1.53 6.24
CA GLY A 9 -7.05 -1.34 7.40
C GLY A 9 -8.31 -0.51 7.11
N TYR A 10 -9.24 -0.46 8.07
CA TYR A 10 -10.49 0.28 7.95
C TYR A 10 -10.30 1.80 7.72
N PRO A 11 -9.38 2.50 8.43
CA PRO A 11 -9.20 3.95 8.24
C PRO A 11 -8.63 4.36 6.88
N ALA A 12 -7.82 3.50 6.26
CA ALA A 12 -7.21 3.81 4.97
C ALA A 12 -8.23 3.92 3.83
N GLY A 13 -9.36 3.21 3.93
CA GLY A 13 -10.45 3.27 2.94
C GLY A 13 -10.99 4.69 2.73
N PRO A 14 -11.65 5.30 3.74
CA PRO A 14 -12.15 6.66 3.63
C PRO A 14 -11.03 7.68 3.42
N GLY A 15 -9.85 7.49 4.00
CA GLY A 15 -8.69 8.35 3.77
C GLY A 15 -8.23 8.38 2.31
N GLY A 16 -8.12 7.21 1.67
CA GLY A 16 -7.77 7.08 0.25
C GLY A 16 -8.85 7.64 -0.68
N ILE A 17 -10.12 7.45 -0.35
CA ILE A 17 -11.24 8.03 -1.11
C ILE A 17 -11.21 9.56 -1.01
N ALA A 18 -11.02 10.12 0.19
CA ALA A 18 -10.93 11.57 0.38
C ALA A 18 -9.73 12.16 -0.39
N ALA A 19 -8.57 11.50 -0.35
CA ALA A 19 -7.41 11.90 -1.14
C ALA A 19 -7.71 11.91 -2.64
N ARG A 20 -8.36 10.87 -3.16
CA ARG A 20 -8.78 10.79 -4.56
C ARG A 20 -9.74 11.93 -4.95
N LEU A 21 -10.73 12.23 -4.12
CA LEU A 21 -11.68 13.34 -4.33
C LEU A 21 -10.98 14.70 -4.36
N MET A 22 -9.96 14.88 -3.52
CA MET A 22 -9.13 16.09 -3.49
C MET A 22 -8.06 16.13 -4.58
N LYS A 23 -8.05 15.17 -5.52
CA LYS A 23 -7.02 15.04 -6.56
C LYS A 23 -5.60 14.88 -6.02
N VAL A 24 -5.46 14.37 -4.79
CA VAL A 24 -4.17 14.00 -4.22
C VAL A 24 -3.83 12.57 -4.67
N PRO A 25 -2.62 12.30 -5.20
CA PRO A 25 -2.24 10.96 -5.61
C PRO A 25 -2.21 10.02 -4.41
N VAL A 26 -2.80 8.85 -4.59
CA VAL A 26 -2.85 7.78 -3.58
C VAL A 26 -1.83 6.72 -3.94
N VAL A 27 -1.00 6.34 -2.98
CA VAL A 27 -0.10 5.18 -3.06
C VAL A 27 -0.52 4.21 -1.97
N ILE A 28 -0.58 2.92 -2.27
CA ILE A 28 -0.87 1.90 -1.26
C ILE A 28 0.25 0.88 -1.17
N HIS A 29 0.40 0.27 0.00
CA HIS A 29 1.28 -0.87 0.24
C HIS A 29 0.51 -2.01 0.92
N GLU A 30 0.64 -3.23 0.39
CA GLU A 30 0.11 -4.46 0.97
C GLU A 30 1.24 -5.34 1.54
N GLN A 31 1.18 -5.57 2.84
CA GLN A 31 2.20 -6.27 3.61
C GLN A 31 2.04 -7.79 3.57
N ASN A 32 0.82 -8.26 3.30
CA ASN A 32 0.47 -9.68 3.37
C ASN A 32 0.57 -10.35 1.99
N ALA A 33 0.72 -11.68 1.98
CA ALA A 33 0.70 -12.47 0.75
C ALA A 33 -0.70 -12.58 0.11
N VAL A 34 -1.75 -12.19 0.85
CA VAL A 34 -3.13 -12.12 0.36
C VAL A 34 -3.63 -10.70 0.57
N VAL A 35 -4.10 -10.07 -0.51
CA VAL A 35 -4.55 -8.68 -0.46
C VAL A 35 -5.79 -8.49 0.41
N GLY A 36 -5.73 -7.50 1.30
CA GLY A 36 -6.87 -7.09 2.12
C GLY A 36 -7.95 -6.36 1.31
N MET A 37 -9.20 -6.37 1.80
CA MET A 37 -10.32 -5.74 1.08
C MET A 37 -10.09 -4.26 0.81
N THR A 38 -9.63 -3.49 1.80
CA THR A 38 -9.37 -2.05 1.62
C THR A 38 -8.37 -1.82 0.48
N ASN A 39 -7.22 -2.49 0.51
CA ASN A 39 -6.18 -2.34 -0.51
C ASN A 39 -6.68 -2.80 -1.88
N ARG A 40 -7.45 -3.89 -1.95
CA ARG A 40 -8.08 -4.35 -3.20
C ARG A 40 -8.98 -3.28 -3.83
N TYR A 41 -9.71 -2.50 -3.03
CA TYR A 41 -10.54 -1.41 -3.55
C TYR A 41 -9.73 -0.17 -3.90
N LEU A 42 -8.80 0.25 -3.03
CA LEU A 42 -7.95 1.42 -3.26
C LEU A 42 -7.02 1.23 -4.46
N ALA A 43 -6.57 0.00 -4.74
CA ALA A 43 -5.69 -0.33 -5.87
C ALA A 43 -6.27 0.15 -7.21
N LYS A 44 -7.60 0.13 -7.36
CA LYS A 44 -8.31 0.48 -8.60
C LYS A 44 -8.09 1.94 -9.04
N PHE A 45 -7.69 2.82 -8.14
CA PHE A 45 -7.48 4.24 -8.43
C PHE A 45 -6.18 4.80 -7.85
N SER A 46 -5.35 3.95 -7.24
CA SER A 46 -4.06 4.37 -6.71
C SER A 46 -3.09 4.65 -7.87
N ALA A 47 -2.29 5.71 -7.72
CA ALA A 47 -1.25 6.07 -8.67
C ALA A 47 -0.11 5.03 -8.68
N ARG A 48 0.17 4.41 -7.53
CA ARG A 48 1.07 3.26 -7.40
C ARG A 48 0.53 2.26 -6.38
N VAL A 49 0.78 0.99 -6.64
CA VAL A 49 0.46 -0.13 -5.76
C VAL A 49 1.75 -0.87 -5.47
N LEU A 50 2.09 -0.98 -4.19
CA LEU A 50 3.30 -1.63 -3.71
C LEU A 50 2.91 -2.90 -2.93
N THR A 51 3.69 -3.97 -3.05
CA THR A 51 3.44 -5.23 -2.33
C THR A 51 4.71 -5.75 -1.68
N ALA A 52 4.54 -6.48 -0.58
CA ALA A 52 5.64 -7.17 0.08
C ALA A 52 6.04 -8.48 -0.61
N PHE A 53 5.09 -9.12 -1.27
CA PHE A 53 5.25 -10.40 -1.96
C PHE A 53 4.94 -10.25 -3.45
N PRO A 54 5.51 -11.10 -4.32
CA PRO A 54 5.17 -11.12 -5.74
C PRO A 54 3.72 -11.59 -5.95
N ASP A 55 3.13 -11.20 -7.07
CA ASP A 55 1.84 -11.69 -7.56
C ASP A 55 0.64 -11.51 -6.61
N VAL A 56 0.70 -10.53 -5.70
CA VAL A 56 -0.40 -10.21 -4.76
C VAL A 56 -1.51 -9.40 -5.44
N LEU A 57 -1.14 -8.49 -6.35
CA LEU A 57 -2.04 -7.64 -7.12
C LEU A 57 -1.45 -7.41 -8.51
N ASP A 58 -2.29 -7.45 -9.54
CA ASP A 58 -1.87 -7.19 -10.92
C ASP A 58 -1.31 -5.77 -11.07
N GLY A 59 -0.14 -5.66 -11.69
CA GLY A 59 0.54 -4.39 -11.92
C GLY A 59 1.13 -3.73 -10.65
N ALA A 60 1.16 -4.44 -9.52
CA ALA A 60 1.82 -3.97 -8.31
C ALA A 60 3.34 -4.19 -8.38
N GLU A 61 4.09 -3.28 -7.76
CA GLU A 61 5.54 -3.40 -7.62
C GLU A 61 5.90 -4.10 -6.31
N CYS A 62 6.59 -5.24 -6.41
CA CYS A 62 7.06 -5.97 -5.25
C CYS A 62 8.31 -5.28 -4.66
N VAL A 63 8.16 -4.64 -3.51
CA VAL A 63 9.22 -3.88 -2.82
C VAL A 63 9.62 -4.47 -1.47
N GLY A 64 8.97 -5.56 -1.05
CA GLY A 64 9.15 -6.14 0.29
C GLY A 64 8.41 -5.35 1.38
N ASN A 65 8.58 -5.78 2.63
CA ASN A 65 8.07 -5.05 3.78
C ASN A 65 9.13 -4.07 4.29
N PRO A 66 8.75 -2.83 4.69
CA PRO A 66 9.66 -1.94 5.37
C PRO A 66 9.94 -2.49 6.77
N ILE A 67 11.19 -2.85 7.03
CA ILE A 67 11.65 -3.39 8.31
C ILE A 67 12.52 -2.34 9.00
N ARG A 68 12.41 -2.26 10.33
CA ARG A 68 13.32 -1.47 11.16
C ARG A 68 14.77 -1.93 10.96
N THR A 69 15.70 -0.99 10.84
CA THR A 69 17.12 -1.29 10.54
C THR A 69 17.74 -2.23 11.58
N GLU A 70 17.34 -2.13 12.84
CA GLU A 70 17.81 -3.00 13.92
C GLU A 70 17.37 -4.46 13.74
N ILE A 71 16.21 -4.69 13.10
CA ILE A 71 15.71 -6.04 12.82
C ILE A 71 16.36 -6.59 11.54
N ASP A 72 16.52 -5.77 10.51
CA ASP A 72 17.22 -6.15 9.27
C ASP A 72 18.69 -6.54 9.53
N ALA A 73 19.35 -5.85 10.47
CA ALA A 73 20.73 -6.15 10.86
C ALA A 73 20.90 -7.52 11.56
N VAL A 74 19.85 -8.08 12.15
CA VAL A 74 19.88 -9.40 12.83
C VAL A 74 19.54 -10.53 11.86
N GLY A 75 18.80 -10.24 10.79
CA GLY A 75 18.30 -11.24 9.83
C GLY A 75 19.21 -11.51 8.63
N ARG A 76 20.34 -10.82 8.50
CA ARG A 76 21.40 -11.10 7.52
C ARG A 76 22.54 -11.90 8.15
#